data_AF-A0A0S6UCA5-F1
#
_entry.id   AF-A0A0S6UCA5-F1
#
_cell.length_a   1.000
_cell.length_b   1.000
_cell.length_c   1.000
_cell.angle_alpha   90.00
_cell.angle_beta   90.00
_cell.angle_gamma   90.00
#
_symmetry.space_group_name_H-M   'P 1'
#
loop_
_entity.id
_entity.type
_entity.pdbx_description
1 polymer ?
#
loop_
_entity_poly.entity_id
_entity_poly.type
_entity_poly.pdbx_seq_one_letter_code
_entity_poly.pdbx_strand_id
1 'polypeptide(L)'
;MQQWLFDFASVYPIRVLDPYDLKIDSAKEWYTKFLQELMAKVTHQMTFGDAIILREAEGYQVEYIISWNKKHFLSRTTIKVLNPEEFLTIWKPQ
;
A
#
# COMPACT_ATOMS: atom_id res chain seq x y z
N MET A 1 12.12 6.71 29.00
CA MET A 1 11.14 5.71 28.50
C MET A 1 11.70 5.19 27.18
N GLN A 2 11.71 3.87 26.99
CA GLN A 2 12.61 3.12 26.11
C GLN A 2 12.83 3.68 24.69
N GLN A 3 14.09 3.96 24.41
CA GLN A 3 14.70 4.29 23.12
C GLN A 3 14.88 3.00 22.29
N TRP A 4 13.77 2.30 22.00
CA TRP A 4 13.81 0.94 21.42
C TRP A 4 13.48 0.84 19.94
N LEU A 5 13.12 1.95 19.28
CA LEU A 5 12.89 1.95 17.86
C LEU A 5 13.44 3.28 17.34
N PHE A 6 14.56 3.25 16.62
CA PHE A 6 14.81 4.32 15.67
C PHE A 6 13.53 4.43 14.82
N ASP A 7 13.01 5.64 14.65
CA ASP A 7 11.90 5.86 13.73
C ASP A 7 12.33 5.26 12.38
N PHE A 8 11.53 4.37 11.80
CA PHE A 8 11.92 3.61 10.61
C PHE A 8 12.31 4.58 9.47
N ALA A 9 11.66 5.75 9.42
CA ALA A 9 11.99 6.85 8.52
C ALA A 9 13.30 7.61 8.86
N SER A 10 13.82 7.48 10.09
CA SER A 10 15.11 8.05 10.50
C SER A 10 16.31 7.19 10.07
N VAL A 11 16.09 5.88 9.84
CA VAL A 11 17.13 4.93 9.41
C VAL A 11 17.11 4.73 7.91
N TYR A 12 15.93 4.69 7.31
CA TYR A 12 15.74 4.47 5.89
C TYR A 12 15.15 5.72 5.23
N PRO A 13 15.59 6.13 4.03
CA PRO A 13 15.04 7.26 3.30
C PRO A 13 13.69 6.89 2.67
N ILE A 14 12.72 6.58 3.53
CA ILE A 14 11.39 6.12 3.17
C ILE A 14 10.35 7.08 3.73
N ARG A 15 9.21 7.12 3.07
CA ARG A 15 8.04 7.85 3.55
C ARG A 15 7.01 6.85 4.06
N VAL A 16 6.67 6.93 5.34
CA VAL A 16 5.50 6.25 5.88
C VAL A 16 4.26 7.02 5.43
N LEU A 17 3.28 6.31 4.87
CA LEU A 17 2.02 6.90 4.41
C LEU A 17 0.96 6.71 5.50
N ASP A 18 0.21 7.76 5.78
CA ASP A 18 -1.07 7.63 6.47
C ASP A 18 -2.07 6.89 5.57
N PRO A 19 -3.19 6.37 6.11
CA PRO A 19 -4.27 5.86 5.28
C PRO A 19 -4.73 6.91 4.27
N TYR A 20 -4.91 6.49 3.01
CA TYR A 20 -5.33 7.37 1.94
C TYR A 20 -6.70 7.97 2.26
N ASP A 21 -6.84 9.26 1.93
CA ASP A 21 -8.05 10.05 2.11
C ASP A 21 -8.48 10.22 3.58
N LEU A 22 -7.57 10.13 4.56
CA LEU A 22 -7.87 10.37 5.99
C LEU A 22 -8.31 11.82 6.31
N LYS A 23 -8.45 12.70 5.31
CA LYS A 23 -8.80 14.12 5.46
C LYS A 23 -10.32 14.35 5.54
N ILE A 24 -11.04 13.52 6.28
CA ILE A 24 -12.50 13.58 6.38
C ILE A 24 -12.88 14.12 7.76
N ASP A 25 -13.82 15.08 7.78
CA ASP A 25 -14.36 15.71 9.00
C ASP A 25 -15.13 14.71 9.90
N SER A 26 -15.33 13.48 9.41
CA SER A 26 -16.09 12.39 10.03
C SER A 26 -15.36 11.05 9.87
N ALA A 27 -14.85 10.52 10.99
CA ALA A 27 -14.24 9.19 11.04
C ALA A 27 -15.17 8.07 10.55
N LYS A 28 -16.49 8.22 10.77
CA LYS A 28 -17.50 7.24 10.35
C LYS A 28 -17.62 7.18 8.83
N GLU A 29 -17.62 8.32 8.16
CA GLU A 29 -17.73 8.40 6.71
C GLU A 29 -16.49 7.80 6.06
N TRP A 30 -15.30 8.17 6.56
CA TRP A 30 -14.04 7.58 6.12
C TRP A 30 -14.04 6.06 6.24
N TYR A 31 -14.39 5.54 7.43
CA TYR A 31 -14.38 4.11 7.68
C TYR A 31 -15.40 3.35 6.81
N THR A 32 -16.55 3.97 6.55
CA THR A 32 -17.58 3.38 5.67
C THR A 32 -17.07 3.26 4.23
N LYS A 33 -16.46 4.32 3.69
CA LYS A 33 -15.86 4.32 2.34
C LYS A 33 -14.71 3.32 2.26
N PHE A 34 -13.81 3.33 3.24
CA PHE A 34 -12.71 2.39 3.36
C PHE A 34 -13.21 0.93 3.31
N LEU A 35 -14.22 0.58 4.11
CA LEU A 35 -14.79 -0.76 4.10
C LEU A 35 -15.44 -1.12 2.76
N GLN A 36 -16.15 -0.19 2.13
CA GLN A 36 -16.78 -0.44 0.81
C GLN A 36 -15.72 -0.76 -0.25
N GLU A 37 -14.64 0.02 -0.32
CA GLU A 37 -13.52 -0.19 -1.23
C GLU A 37 -12.81 -1.53 -0.98
N LEU A 38 -12.59 -1.88 0.29
CA LEU A 38 -11.97 -3.16 0.65
C LEU A 38 -12.86 -4.35 0.30
N MET A 39 -14.15 -4.29 0.63
CA MET A 39 -15.06 -5.40 0.36
C MET A 39 -15.19 -5.67 -1.13
N ALA A 40 -15.17 -4.63 -1.97
CA ALA A 40 -15.13 -4.77 -3.42
C ALA A 40 -13.88 -5.55 -3.90
N LYS A 41 -12.75 -5.45 -3.22
CA LYS A 41 -11.54 -6.21 -3.55
C LYS A 41 -11.57 -7.63 -3.01
N VAL A 42 -12.08 -7.82 -1.78
CA VAL A 42 -12.19 -9.13 -1.14
C VAL A 42 -13.15 -10.04 -1.90
N THR A 43 -14.26 -9.51 -2.43
CA THR A 43 -15.20 -10.27 -3.27
C THR A 43 -14.55 -10.79 -4.56
N HIS A 44 -13.46 -10.18 -5.01
CA HIS A 44 -12.61 -10.66 -6.11
C HIS A 44 -11.49 -11.61 -5.65
N GLN A 45 -11.72 -12.36 -4.56
CA GLN A 45 -10.81 -13.39 -4.01
C GLN A 45 -9.44 -12.84 -3.56
N MET A 46 -9.38 -11.57 -3.18
CA MET A 46 -8.20 -10.98 -2.56
C MET A 46 -8.25 -11.17 -1.04
N THR A 47 -7.11 -11.47 -0.42
CA THR A 47 -7.04 -11.52 1.04
C THR A 47 -7.23 -10.11 1.60
N PHE A 48 -7.76 -10.00 2.83
CA PHE A 48 -8.01 -8.69 3.44
C PHE A 48 -6.74 -7.82 3.52
N GLY A 49 -5.60 -8.41 3.86
CA GLY A 49 -4.31 -7.70 3.92
C GLY A 49 -3.84 -7.20 2.56
N ASP A 50 -3.90 -8.05 1.52
CA ASP A 50 -3.57 -7.63 0.15
C ASP A 50 -4.52 -6.56 -0.38
N ALA A 51 -5.81 -6.63 0.01
CA ALA A 51 -6.82 -5.64 -0.38
C ALA A 51 -6.52 -4.26 0.21
N ILE A 52 -6.05 -4.19 1.47
CA ILE A 52 -5.59 -2.94 2.08
C ILE A 52 -4.43 -2.37 1.29
N ILE A 53 -3.38 -3.16 1.06
CA ILE A 53 -2.20 -2.71 0.32
C ILE A 53 -2.58 -2.17 -1.05
N LEU A 54 -3.46 -2.89 -1.77
CA LEU A 54 -3.88 -2.48 -3.10
C LEU A 54 -4.74 -1.21 -3.07
N ARG A 55 -5.64 -1.07 -2.10
CA ARG A 55 -6.46 0.14 -1.91
C ARG A 55 -5.59 1.37 -1.68
N GLU A 56 -4.58 1.25 -0.81
CA GLU A 56 -3.65 2.35 -0.54
C GLU A 56 -2.80 2.69 -1.78
N ALA A 57 -2.27 1.67 -2.45
CA ALA A 57 -1.47 1.86 -3.67
C ALA A 57 -2.24 2.59 -4.78
N GLU A 58 -3.50 2.20 -5.00
CA GLU A 58 -4.38 2.85 -5.98
C GLU A 58 -4.79 4.26 -5.55
N GLY A 59 -5.11 4.45 -4.27
CA GLY A 59 -5.45 5.76 -3.73
C GLY A 59 -4.30 6.78 -3.89
N TYR A 60 -3.09 6.38 -3.50
CA TYR A 60 -1.89 7.20 -3.66
C TYR A 60 -1.34 7.26 -5.09
N GLN A 61 -1.93 6.50 -6.03
CA GLN A 61 -1.49 6.43 -7.43
C GLN A 61 0.00 6.11 -7.55
N VAL A 62 0.47 5.14 -6.76
CA VAL A 62 1.90 4.76 -6.77
C VAL A 62 2.28 4.18 -8.13
N GLU A 63 3.52 4.43 -8.54
CA GLU A 63 4.03 3.95 -9.83
C GLU A 63 4.25 2.42 -9.82
N TYR A 64 4.72 1.89 -8.69
CA TYR A 64 5.06 0.48 -8.53
C TYR A 64 4.58 -0.06 -7.19
N ILE A 65 4.12 -1.32 -7.18
CA ILE A 65 4.00 -2.13 -5.96
C ILE A 65 5.18 -3.10 -5.95
N ILE A 66 5.99 -3.06 -4.88
CA ILE A 66 7.12 -3.96 -4.71
C ILE A 66 6.74 -5.06 -3.72
N SER A 67 6.72 -6.32 -4.14
CA SER A 67 6.36 -7.46 -3.31
C SER A 67 7.06 -8.74 -3.74
N TRP A 68 7.49 -9.54 -2.76
CA TRP A 68 7.96 -10.91 -3.01
C TRP A 68 6.87 -11.83 -3.57
N ASN A 69 5.59 -11.53 -3.29
CA ASN A 69 4.43 -12.34 -3.69
C ASN A 69 3.60 -11.67 -4.79
N LYS A 70 4.23 -11.33 -5.93
CA LYS A 70 3.58 -10.63 -7.06
C LYS A 70 2.22 -11.22 -7.45
N LYS A 71 2.10 -12.54 -7.44
CA LYS A 71 0.89 -13.29 -7.83
C LYS A 71 -0.38 -12.88 -7.07
N HIS A 72 -0.25 -12.29 -5.87
CA HIS A 72 -1.41 -11.82 -5.10
C HIS A 72 -2.06 -10.56 -5.71
N PHE A 73 -1.33 -9.82 -6.53
CA PHE A 73 -1.75 -8.54 -7.12
C PHE A 73 -1.87 -8.60 -8.65
N LEU A 74 -1.25 -9.60 -9.30
CA LEU A 74 -1.41 -9.83 -10.73
C LEU A 74 -2.90 -9.97 -11.10
N SER A 75 -3.27 -9.41 -12.25
CA SER A 75 -4.64 -9.32 -12.79
C SER A 75 -5.70 -8.61 -11.92
N ARG A 76 -5.30 -8.03 -10.78
CA ARG A 76 -6.21 -7.34 -9.85
C ARG A 76 -5.99 -5.83 -9.82
N THR A 77 -5.00 -5.34 -10.54
CA THR A 77 -4.67 -3.92 -10.67
C THR A 77 -3.96 -3.64 -11.98
N THR A 78 -4.00 -2.38 -12.41
CA THR A 78 -3.21 -1.86 -13.53
C THR A 78 -1.84 -1.35 -13.08
N ILE A 79 -1.61 -1.19 -11.77
CA ILE A 79 -0.31 -0.78 -11.22
C ILE A 79 0.72 -1.86 -11.49
N LYS A 80 1.92 -1.46 -11.91
CA LYS A 80 2.99 -2.41 -12.20
C LYS A 80 3.50 -3.02 -10.90
N VAL A 81 3.35 -4.34 -10.78
CA VAL A 81 3.84 -5.10 -9.62
C VAL A 81 5.21 -5.69 -9.95
N LEU A 82 6.20 -5.43 -9.11
CA LEU A 82 7.57 -5.89 -9.25
C LEU A 82 7.98 -6.70 -8.01
N ASN A 83 8.90 -7.64 -8.19
CA ASN A 83 9.67 -8.18 -7.07
C ASN A 83 10.86 -7.25 -6.80
N PRO A 84 11.54 -7.41 -5.64
CA PRO A 84 12.67 -6.54 -5.31
C PRO A 84 13.82 -6.58 -6.33
N GLU A 85 14.14 -7.75 -6.87
CA GLU A 85 15.21 -7.91 -7.88
C GLU A 85 14.88 -7.12 -9.15
N GLU A 86 13.66 -7.24 -9.66
CA GLU A 86 13.18 -6.50 -10.83
C GLU A 86 13.19 -4.99 -10.56
N PHE A 87 12.77 -4.55 -9.38
CA PHE A 87 12.82 -3.14 -9.01
C PHE A 87 14.25 -2.60 -9.01
N LEU A 88 15.21 -3.36 -8.47
CA LEU A 88 16.62 -2.96 -8.43
C LEU A 88 17.25 -2.80 -9.83
N THR A 89 16.71 -3.45 -10.87
CA THR A 89 17.21 -3.26 -12.26
C THR A 89 16.82 -1.91 -12.88
N ILE A 90 15.72 -1.31 -12.39
CA ILE A 90 15.19 -0.03 -12.91
C ILE A 90 15.40 1.13 -11.95
N TRP A 91 15.63 0.82 -10.67
CA TRP A 91 15.85 1.81 -9.63
C TRP A 91 17.15 2.58 -9.89
N LYS A 92 17.05 3.90 -9.87
CA LYS A 92 18.18 4.81 -9.91
C LYS A 92 18.22 5.54 -8.56
N PRO A 93 19.32 5.45 -7.80
CA PRO A 93 19.45 6.25 -6.58
C PRO A 93 19.33 7.73 -6.95
N GLN A 94 18.58 8.46 -6.13
CA GLN A 94 18.46 9.93 -6.21
C GLN A 94 19.65 10.59 -5.55
#